data_AF-A0A7G1I4P8-F1
#
_entry.id   AF-A0A7G1I4P8-F1
#
_cell.length_a   1.000
_cell.length_b   1.000
_cell.length_c   1.000
_cell.angle_alpha   90.00
_cell.angle_beta   90.00
_cell.angle_gamma   90.00
#
_symmetry.space_group_name_H-M   'P 1'
#
loop_
_entity.id
_entity.type
_entity.pdbx_description
1 polymer ?
#
loop_
_entity_poly.entity_id
_entity_poly.type
_entity_poly.pdbx_seq_one_letter_code
_entity_poly.pdbx_strand_id
1 'polypeptide(L)'
;MILHLFYKEWIKTRWAFLGALIIGICIVFYIFIMVENRMTMLGAKNYTLSVLYDNPPVIYYSLLQYIPLLTAICIGISQYIPEVKNKRIRLTLHLPMNNQKLIACMALFGLLLITVSNGIIFALFEWKNQLLFPAEVTQPVTVTITNWFIASYLTYNYIAMTALEPNGYRQLLYATTGFILLSLYFNNINFHGAYKDSAPVLAIIALVSCPLVLFSGYRLNKGER
;
A
#
# COMPACT_ATOMS: atom_id res chain seq x y z
N MET A 1 13.73 8.77 23.43
CA MET A 1 14.15 9.37 22.14
C MET A 1 13.30 8.86 20.96
N ILE A 2 13.17 7.55 20.75
CA ILE A 2 12.37 6.95 19.65
C ILE A 2 10.88 7.30 19.72
N LEU A 3 10.26 7.25 20.90
CA LEU A 3 8.84 7.63 21.08
C LEU A 3 8.55 9.09 20.68
N HIS A 4 9.48 10.00 20.97
CA HIS A 4 9.37 11.40 20.57
C HIS A 4 9.49 11.56 19.05
N LEU A 5 10.32 10.74 18.39
CA LEU A 5 10.40 10.69 16.94
C LEU A 5 9.05 10.22 16.35
N PHE A 6 8.48 9.13 16.87
CA PHE A 6 7.18 8.63 16.42
C PHE A 6 6.05 9.64 16.64
N TYR A 7 6.05 10.34 17.77
CA TYR A 7 5.07 11.39 18.04
C TYR A 7 5.16 12.54 17.01
N LYS A 8 6.39 12.95 16.68
CA LYS A 8 6.64 13.95 15.63
C LYS A 8 6.19 13.46 14.25
N GLU A 9 6.47 12.21 13.90
CA GLU A 9 6.01 11.61 12.64
C GLU A 9 4.48 11.54 12.58
N TRP A 10 3.83 11.12 13.66
CA TRP A 10 2.36 11.03 13.75
C TRP A 10 1.66 12.36 13.49
N ILE A 11 2.13 13.45 14.12
CA ILE A 11 1.51 14.77 13.93
C ILE A 11 1.51 15.19 12.45
N LYS A 12 2.55 14.80 11.70
CA LYS A 12 2.66 15.09 10.26
C LYS A 12 1.71 14.23 9.43
N THR A 13 1.63 12.93 9.72
CA THR A 13 0.94 11.97 8.85
C THR A 13 -0.53 11.71 9.23
N ARG A 14 -0.98 12.11 10.44
CA ARG A 14 -2.30 11.75 10.99
C ARG A 14 -3.48 12.05 10.08
N TRP A 15 -3.52 13.22 9.44
CA TRP A 15 -4.66 13.63 8.61
C TRP A 15 -4.69 12.87 7.29
N ALA A 16 -3.51 12.61 6.72
CA ALA A 16 -3.37 11.79 5.52
C ALA A 16 -3.78 10.34 5.80
N PHE A 17 -3.36 9.79 6.95
CA PHE A 17 -3.75 8.47 7.41
C PHE A 17 -5.26 8.36 7.64
N LEU A 18 -5.85 9.27 8.44
CA LEU A 18 -7.28 9.26 8.73
C LEU A 18 -8.14 9.45 7.47
N GLY A 19 -7.76 10.37 6.59
CA GLY A 19 -8.45 10.59 5.32
C GLY A 19 -8.45 9.34 4.44
N ALA A 20 -7.28 8.71 4.26
CA ALA A 20 -7.16 7.50 3.47
C ALA A 20 -7.94 6.32 4.09
N LEU A 21 -7.94 6.20 5.42
CA LEU A 21 -8.68 5.18 6.15
C LEU A 21 -10.20 5.36 5.98
N ILE A 22 -10.72 6.57 6.15
CA ILE A 22 -12.15 6.87 5.97
C ILE A 22 -12.58 6.55 4.54
N ILE A 23 -11.82 7.02 3.53
CA ILE A 23 -12.08 6.70 2.13
C ILE A 23 -12.08 5.19 1.91
N GLY A 24 -11.11 4.48 2.49
CA GLY A 24 -11.02 3.04 2.40
C GLY A 24 -12.26 2.33 2.95
N ILE A 25 -12.70 2.70 4.15
CA ILE A 25 -13.91 2.16 4.77
C ILE A 25 -15.15 2.46 3.92
N CYS A 26 -15.31 3.69 3.44
CA CYS A 26 -16.43 4.08 2.58
C CYS A 26 -16.49 3.26 1.30
N ILE A 27 -15.35 2.99 0.65
CA ILE A 27 -15.30 2.16 -0.56
C ILE A 27 -15.69 0.71 -0.25
N VAL A 28 -15.24 0.15 0.87
CA VAL A 28 -15.66 -1.21 1.25
C VAL A 28 -17.17 -1.29 1.45
N PHE A 29 -17.77 -0.34 2.17
CA PHE A 29 -19.23 -0.28 2.30
C PHE A 29 -19.92 -0.12 0.95
N TYR A 30 -19.41 0.75 0.07
CA TYR A 30 -19.95 0.94 -1.26
C TYR A 30 -19.93 -0.35 -2.10
N ILE A 31 -18.83 -1.09 -2.08
CA ILE A 31 -18.70 -2.38 -2.78
C ILE A 31 -19.80 -3.34 -2.32
N PHE A 32 -20.00 -3.48 -1.00
CA PHE A 32 -20.99 -4.41 -0.48
C PHE A 32 -22.43 -3.96 -0.69
N ILE A 33 -22.73 -2.66 -0.61
CA ILE A 33 -24.05 -2.14 -1.01
C ILE A 33 -24.33 -2.44 -2.48
N MET A 34 -23.33 -2.29 -3.35
CA MET A 34 -23.47 -2.64 -4.78
C MET A 34 -23.72 -4.14 -4.97
N VAL A 35 -23.01 -5.00 -4.23
CA VAL A 35 -23.18 -6.45 -4.27
C VAL A 35 -24.59 -6.83 -3.80
N GLU A 36 -25.03 -6.34 -2.64
CA GLU A 36 -26.35 -6.64 -2.08
C GLU A 36 -27.47 -6.20 -3.03
N ASN A 37 -27.36 -5.00 -3.61
CA ASN A 37 -28.34 -4.52 -4.60
C ASN A 37 -28.36 -5.38 -5.88
N ARG A 38 -27.21 -5.92 -6.31
CA ARG A 38 -27.17 -6.86 -7.45
C ARG A 38 -27.76 -8.21 -7.08
N MET A 39 -27.56 -8.68 -5.86
CA MET A 39 -28.16 -9.92 -5.36
C MET A 39 -29.68 -9.82 -5.25
N THR A 40 -30.23 -8.66 -4.86
CA THR A 40 -31.69 -8.46 -4.81
C THR A 40 -32.30 -8.39 -6.22
N MET A 41 -31.61 -7.76 -7.19
CA MET A 41 -32.11 -7.63 -8.57
C MET A 41 -32.01 -8.93 -9.39
N LEU A 42 -30.88 -9.63 -9.34
CA LEU A 42 -30.62 -10.84 -10.14
C LEU A 42 -31.02 -12.14 -9.44
N GLY A 43 -31.26 -12.07 -8.12
CA GLY A 43 -31.36 -13.21 -7.23
C GLY A 43 -29.98 -13.65 -6.73
N ALA A 44 -29.89 -13.91 -5.42
CA ALA A 44 -28.64 -14.26 -4.73
C ALA A 44 -27.88 -15.41 -5.42
N LYS A 45 -28.60 -16.49 -5.74
CA LYS A 45 -28.02 -17.68 -6.40
C LYS A 45 -27.41 -17.34 -7.76
N ASN A 46 -28.14 -16.60 -8.59
CA ASN A 46 -27.69 -16.26 -9.94
C ASN A 46 -26.46 -15.35 -9.89
N TYR A 47 -26.46 -14.38 -8.97
CA TYR A 47 -25.32 -13.50 -8.80
C TYR A 47 -24.06 -14.24 -8.34
N THR A 48 -24.17 -15.14 -7.35
CA THR A 48 -23.03 -15.96 -6.90
C THR A 48 -22.51 -16.86 -8.02
N LEU A 49 -23.40 -17.43 -8.85
CA LEU A 49 -22.99 -18.22 -10.02
C LEU A 49 -22.27 -17.35 -11.06
N SER A 50 -22.74 -16.13 -11.32
CA SER A 50 -22.07 -15.17 -12.20
C SER A 50 -20.68 -14.77 -11.71
N VAL A 51 -20.49 -14.66 -10.40
CA VAL A 51 -19.15 -14.41 -9.82
C VAL A 51 -18.22 -15.59 -10.09
N LEU A 52 -18.71 -16.83 -10.04
CA LEU A 52 -17.85 -18.03 -10.13
C LEU A 52 -17.62 -18.55 -11.55
N TYR A 53 -18.64 -18.49 -12.41
CA TYR A 53 -18.70 -19.24 -13.67
C TYR A 53 -18.88 -18.38 -14.93
N ASP A 54 -19.18 -17.08 -14.81
CA ASP A 54 -19.22 -16.23 -16.00
C ASP A 54 -17.82 -16.12 -16.62
N ASN A 55 -17.78 -15.93 -17.94
CA ASN A 55 -16.56 -15.80 -18.71
C ASN A 55 -16.49 -14.40 -19.36
N PRO A 56 -15.78 -13.42 -18.78
CA PRO A 56 -15.01 -13.47 -17.53
C PRO A 56 -15.86 -13.35 -16.25
N PRO A 57 -15.35 -13.83 -15.09
CA PRO A 57 -16.06 -13.76 -13.82
C PRO A 57 -16.25 -12.30 -13.35
N VAL A 58 -17.33 -12.06 -12.60
CA VAL A 58 -17.66 -10.72 -12.10
C VAL A 58 -16.74 -10.31 -10.93
N ILE A 59 -15.77 -9.43 -11.20
CA ILE A 59 -14.86 -8.88 -10.18
C ILE A 59 -15.48 -7.65 -9.51
N TYR A 60 -16.28 -7.89 -8.46
CA TYR A 60 -16.96 -6.82 -7.70
C TYR A 60 -16.02 -5.98 -6.83
N TYR A 61 -14.84 -6.50 -6.50
CA TYR A 61 -13.87 -5.89 -5.57
C TYR A 61 -12.78 -5.08 -6.29
N SER A 62 -12.91 -4.81 -7.59
CA SER A 62 -11.90 -4.08 -8.39
C SER A 62 -11.57 -2.69 -7.84
N LEU A 63 -12.55 -1.97 -7.27
CA LEU A 63 -12.33 -0.67 -6.64
C LEU A 63 -11.38 -0.73 -5.43
N LEU A 64 -11.28 -1.89 -4.77
CA LEU A 64 -10.45 -2.08 -3.59
C LEU A 64 -8.95 -1.95 -3.93
N GLN A 65 -8.55 -2.24 -5.17
CA GLN A 65 -7.15 -2.22 -5.61
C GLN A 65 -6.49 -0.84 -5.44
N TYR A 66 -7.27 0.23 -5.54
CA TYR A 66 -6.76 1.60 -5.44
C TYR A 66 -6.55 2.07 -4.01
N ILE A 67 -7.17 1.42 -3.02
CA ILE A 67 -7.15 1.88 -1.64
C ILE A 67 -5.77 1.70 -1.00
N PRO A 68 -5.12 0.51 -1.06
CA PRO A 68 -3.77 0.34 -0.50
C PRO A 68 -2.73 1.24 -1.20
N LEU A 69 -2.92 1.54 -2.48
CA LEU A 69 -2.07 2.48 -3.20
C LEU A 69 -2.25 3.90 -2.68
N LEU A 70 -3.50 4.34 -2.54
CA LEU A 70 -3.82 5.67 -2.05
C LEU A 70 -3.28 5.87 -0.63
N THR A 71 -3.44 4.88 0.26
CA THR A 71 -2.90 4.95 1.63
C THR A 71 -1.38 5.09 1.62
N ALA A 72 -0.66 4.28 0.84
CA ALA A 72 0.79 4.37 0.71
C ALA A 72 1.26 5.71 0.15
N ILE A 73 0.59 6.22 -0.88
CA ILE A 73 0.90 7.51 -1.50
C ILE A 73 0.68 8.66 -0.51
N CYS A 74 -0.48 8.71 0.15
CA CYS A 74 -0.82 9.74 1.13
C CYS A 74 0.18 9.76 2.30
N ILE A 75 0.52 8.59 2.85
CA ILE A 75 1.47 8.47 3.96
C ILE A 75 2.88 8.85 3.49
N GLY A 76 3.37 8.28 2.38
CA GLY A 76 4.70 8.56 1.84
C GLY A 76 4.90 10.04 1.50
N ILE A 77 3.94 10.67 0.83
CA ILE A 77 4.00 12.10 0.49
C ILE A 77 4.01 12.97 1.74
N SER A 78 3.09 12.73 2.68
CA SER A 78 2.99 13.54 3.90
C SER A 78 4.23 13.42 4.79
N GLN A 79 4.90 12.26 4.75
CA GLN A 79 6.10 12.00 5.53
C GLN A 79 7.35 12.61 4.91
N TYR A 80 7.61 12.41 3.62
CA TYR A 80 8.91 12.74 3.02
C TYR A 80 8.96 14.11 2.30
N ILE A 81 7.88 14.55 1.63
CA ILE A 81 7.92 15.80 0.84
C ILE A 81 8.20 17.05 1.70
N PRO A 82 7.54 17.26 2.87
CA PRO A 82 7.81 18.42 3.71
C PRO A 82 9.25 18.45 4.24
N GLU A 83 9.90 17.30 4.33
CA GLU A 83 11.26 17.21 4.86
C GLU A 83 12.32 17.52 3.81
N VAL A 84 12.11 17.02 2.59
CA VAL A 84 12.98 17.28 1.43
C VAL A 84 12.90 18.75 1.04
N LYS A 85 11.68 19.30 0.86
CA LYS A 85 11.49 20.70 0.42
C LYS A 85 12.04 21.73 1.41
N ASN A 86 11.88 21.47 2.71
CA ASN A 86 12.33 22.42 3.74
C ASN A 86 13.80 22.20 4.16
N LYS A 87 14.56 21.34 3.47
CA LYS A 87 15.93 20.91 3.84
C LYS A 87 16.05 20.39 5.29
N ARG A 88 14.92 20.03 5.91
CA ARG A 88 14.85 19.60 7.31
C ARG A 88 15.54 18.26 7.51
N ILE A 89 15.64 17.42 6.46
CA ILE A 89 16.36 16.15 6.53
C ILE A 89 17.83 16.37 6.92
N ARG A 90 18.49 17.41 6.41
CA ARG A 90 19.89 17.72 6.77
C ARG A 90 20.04 18.14 8.24
N LEU A 91 19.06 18.86 8.78
CA LEU A 91 19.01 19.21 10.22
C LEU A 91 18.72 18.00 11.09
N THR A 92 17.84 17.10 10.64
CA THR A 92 17.53 15.84 11.34
C THR A 92 18.74 14.89 11.37
N LEU A 93 19.57 14.91 10.33
CA LEU A 93 20.84 14.17 10.23
C LEU A 93 21.98 14.73 11.12
N HIS A 94 21.75 15.83 11.85
CA HIS A 94 22.71 16.39 12.82
C HIS A 94 22.30 16.11 14.28
N LEU A 95 21.20 15.40 14.50
CA LEU A 95 20.84 14.94 15.84
C LEU A 95 21.91 13.97 16.36
N PRO A 96 22.13 13.89 17.70
CA PRO A 96 23.08 12.97 18.33
C PRO A 96 22.57 11.52 18.29
N MET A 97 22.28 11.03 17.10
CA MET A 97 21.76 9.71 16.81
C MET A 97 22.34 9.25 15.47
N ASN A 98 22.65 7.96 15.34
CA ASN A 98 23.16 7.44 14.07
C ASN A 98 22.12 7.66 12.95
N ASN A 99 22.54 8.37 11.89
CA ASN A 99 21.72 8.77 10.75
C ASN A 99 20.98 7.59 10.10
N GLN A 100 21.60 6.42 10.04
CA GLN A 100 20.96 5.21 9.52
C GLN A 100 19.81 4.72 10.41
N LYS A 101 19.96 4.79 11.74
CA LYS A 101 18.91 4.40 12.70
C LYS A 101 17.72 5.34 12.64
N LEU A 102 17.96 6.63 12.39
CA LEU A 102 16.90 7.62 12.29
C LEU A 102 16.02 7.37 11.06
N ILE A 103 16.64 7.20 9.88
CA ILE A 103 15.93 6.91 8.63
C ILE A 103 15.20 5.57 8.72
N ALA A 104 15.82 4.56 9.33
CA ALA A 104 15.17 3.27 9.58
C ALA A 104 13.91 3.42 10.46
N CYS A 105 14.00 4.19 11.56
CA CYS A 105 12.84 4.42 12.43
C CYS A 105 11.70 5.16 11.71
N MET A 106 12.04 6.13 10.86
CA MET A 106 11.05 6.85 10.05
C MET A 106 10.36 5.94 9.04
N ALA A 107 11.14 5.15 8.29
CA ALA A 107 10.60 4.19 7.32
C ALA A 107 9.72 3.13 8.01
N LEU A 108 10.17 2.58 9.14
CA LEU A 108 9.39 1.64 9.94
C LEU A 108 8.09 2.25 10.44
N PHE A 109 8.08 3.52 10.83
CA PHE A 109 6.87 4.20 11.27
C PHE A 109 5.82 4.31 10.14
N GLY A 110 6.22 4.70 8.93
CA GLY A 110 5.30 4.76 7.80
C GLY A 110 4.82 3.38 7.36
N LEU A 111 5.70 2.37 7.36
CA LEU A 111 5.32 0.97 7.15
C LEU A 111 4.29 0.51 8.19
N LEU A 112 4.48 0.83 9.48
CA LEU A 112 3.51 0.51 10.53
C LEU A 112 2.15 1.16 10.26
N LEU A 113 2.10 2.44 9.88
CA LEU A 113 0.84 3.10 9.54
C LEU A 113 0.13 2.41 8.36
N ILE A 114 0.88 2.02 7.33
CA ILE A 114 0.33 1.27 6.20
C ILE A 114 -0.19 -0.08 6.68
N THR A 115 0.57 -0.85 7.48
CA THR A 115 0.12 -2.15 8.01
C THR A 115 -1.19 -2.02 8.79
N VAL A 116 -1.34 -0.99 9.64
CA VAL A 116 -2.56 -0.78 10.44
C VAL A 116 -3.75 -0.41 9.54
N SER A 117 -3.57 0.55 8.62
CA SER A 117 -4.64 0.94 7.69
C SER A 117 -5.08 -0.24 6.84
N ASN A 118 -4.11 -0.95 6.27
CA ASN A 118 -4.34 -2.14 5.46
C ASN A 118 -5.03 -3.24 6.27
N GLY A 119 -4.58 -3.52 7.49
CA GLY A 119 -5.17 -4.53 8.37
C GLY A 119 -6.64 -4.25 8.68
N ILE A 120 -7.00 -2.99 8.97
CA ILE A 120 -8.39 -2.60 9.23
C ILE A 120 -9.27 -2.79 7.99
N ILE A 121 -8.83 -2.29 6.84
CA ILE A 121 -9.61 -2.36 5.58
C ILE A 121 -9.76 -3.81 5.12
N PHE A 122 -8.66 -4.58 5.19
CA PHE A 122 -8.65 -5.99 4.84
C PHE A 122 -9.57 -6.80 5.75
N ALA A 123 -9.49 -6.61 7.07
CA ALA A 123 -10.34 -7.32 8.02
C ALA A 123 -11.83 -6.98 7.82
N LEU A 124 -12.16 -5.71 7.59
CA LEU A 124 -13.54 -5.29 7.34
C LEU A 124 -14.08 -5.87 6.03
N PHE A 125 -13.26 -5.91 4.98
CA PHE A 125 -13.62 -6.54 3.71
C PHE A 125 -13.84 -8.04 3.87
N GLU A 126 -12.88 -8.76 4.46
CA GLU A 126 -12.95 -10.21 4.66
C GLU A 126 -14.15 -10.61 5.52
N TRP A 127 -14.41 -9.88 6.60
CA TRP A 127 -15.55 -10.15 7.47
C TRP A 127 -16.87 -10.08 6.70
N LYS A 128 -17.08 -9.04 5.88
CA LYS A 128 -18.28 -8.93 5.05
C LYS A 128 -18.30 -9.93 3.90
N ASN A 129 -17.14 -10.23 3.32
CA ASN A 129 -17.00 -11.19 2.23
C ASN A 129 -17.43 -12.59 2.65
N GLN A 130 -16.98 -13.04 3.83
CA GLN A 130 -17.31 -14.36 4.39
C GLN A 130 -18.76 -14.48 4.86
N LEU A 131 -19.42 -13.35 5.17
CA LEU A 131 -20.85 -13.34 5.51
C LEU A 131 -21.75 -13.51 4.28
N LEU A 132 -21.32 -13.00 3.12
CA LEU A 132 -22.12 -12.98 1.88
C LEU A 132 -21.83 -14.16 0.95
N PHE A 133 -20.59 -14.63 0.91
CA PHE A 133 -20.13 -15.62 -0.05
C PHE A 133 -19.54 -16.86 0.61
N PRO A 134 -19.63 -18.04 -0.04
CA PRO A 134 -19.04 -19.27 0.46
C PRO A 134 -17.51 -19.30 0.23
N ALA A 135 -16.85 -20.30 0.82
CA ALA A 135 -15.39 -20.42 0.87
C ALA A 135 -14.73 -20.47 -0.52
N GLU A 136 -15.42 -21.03 -1.50
CA GLU A 136 -14.98 -21.19 -2.87
C GLU A 136 -14.79 -19.85 -3.59
N VAL A 137 -15.56 -18.82 -3.20
CA VAL A 137 -15.38 -17.44 -3.68
C VAL A 137 -14.37 -16.71 -2.81
N THR A 138 -14.49 -16.83 -1.49
CA THR A 138 -13.71 -15.98 -0.57
C THR A 138 -12.21 -16.25 -0.68
N GLN A 139 -11.78 -17.51 -0.68
CA GLN A 139 -10.35 -17.87 -0.74
C GLN A 139 -9.61 -17.28 -1.96
N PRO A 140 -10.07 -17.46 -3.21
CA PRO A 140 -9.36 -16.88 -4.37
C PRO A 140 -9.44 -15.35 -4.41
N VAL A 141 -10.53 -14.75 -3.89
CA VAL A 141 -10.64 -13.30 -3.72
C VAL A 141 -9.60 -12.79 -2.72
N THR A 142 -9.44 -13.45 -1.57
CA THR A 142 -8.43 -13.12 -0.57
C THR A 142 -7.02 -13.16 -1.14
N VAL A 143 -6.68 -14.18 -1.94
CA VAL A 143 -5.36 -14.27 -2.61
C VAL A 143 -5.11 -13.09 -3.55
N THR A 144 -6.14 -12.65 -4.27
CA THR A 144 -6.01 -11.50 -5.19
C THR A 144 -5.81 -10.20 -4.42
N ILE A 145 -6.64 -9.99 -3.40
CA ILE A 145 -6.63 -8.77 -2.60
C ILE A 145 -5.34 -8.65 -1.79
N THR A 146 -4.88 -9.74 -1.16
CA THR A 146 -3.61 -9.72 -0.41
C THR A 146 -2.45 -9.23 -1.26
N ASN A 147 -2.40 -9.59 -2.54
CA ASN A 147 -1.39 -9.08 -3.46
C ASN A 147 -1.43 -7.55 -3.64
N TRP A 148 -2.63 -6.97 -3.79
CA TRP A 148 -2.78 -5.50 -3.88
C TRP A 148 -2.37 -4.79 -2.59
N PHE A 149 -2.64 -5.42 -1.44
CA PHE A 149 -2.20 -4.92 -0.14
C PHE A 149 -0.68 -5.05 0.06
N ILE A 150 -0.02 -6.01 -0.60
CA ILE A 150 1.45 -6.08 -0.61
C ILE A 150 2.03 -4.94 -1.47
N ALA A 151 1.36 -4.56 -2.56
CA ALA A 151 1.79 -3.50 -3.47
C ALA A 151 1.94 -2.12 -2.78
N SER A 152 1.18 -1.87 -1.70
CA SER A 152 1.29 -0.62 -0.94
C SER A 152 2.66 -0.45 -0.26
N TYR A 153 3.27 -1.54 0.23
CA TYR A 153 4.60 -1.49 0.84
C TYR A 153 5.67 -1.12 -0.19
N LEU A 154 5.60 -1.73 -1.37
CA LEU A 154 6.46 -1.38 -2.50
C LEU A 154 6.31 0.10 -2.85
N THR A 155 5.08 0.57 -2.99
CA THR A 155 4.77 1.97 -3.35
C THR A 155 5.36 2.95 -2.34
N TYR A 156 5.18 2.70 -1.05
CA TYR A 156 5.73 3.54 0.02
C TYR A 156 7.26 3.57 0.00
N ASN A 157 7.91 2.40 -0.13
CA ASN A 157 9.36 2.31 -0.18
C ASN A 157 9.94 3.06 -1.39
N TYR A 158 9.30 2.98 -2.56
CA TYR A 158 9.73 3.72 -3.74
C TYR A 158 9.49 5.23 -3.63
N ILE A 159 8.43 5.67 -2.96
CA ILE A 159 8.23 7.10 -2.63
C ILE A 159 9.35 7.57 -1.68
N ALA A 160 9.69 6.77 -0.67
CA ALA A 160 10.78 7.09 0.25
C ALA A 160 12.12 7.17 -0.49
N MET A 161 12.44 6.21 -1.36
CA MET A 161 13.68 6.19 -2.15
C MET A 161 13.77 7.38 -3.11
N THR A 162 12.70 7.68 -3.84
CA THR A 162 12.67 8.81 -4.78
C THR A 162 12.77 10.15 -4.07
N ALA A 163 12.13 10.31 -2.91
CA ALA A 163 12.20 11.54 -2.13
C ALA A 163 13.59 11.75 -1.47
N LEU A 164 14.24 10.69 -0.99
CA LEU A 164 15.53 10.77 -0.30
C LEU A 164 16.72 10.93 -1.25
N GLU A 165 16.62 10.52 -2.51
CA GLU A 165 17.75 10.56 -3.43
C GLU A 165 18.07 12.02 -3.84
N PRO A 166 19.32 12.51 -3.71
CA PRO A 166 19.67 13.89 -4.05
C PRO A 166 19.83 14.13 -5.56
N ASN A 167 20.09 13.07 -6.34
CA ASN A 167 20.37 13.16 -7.78
C ASN A 167 19.08 13.01 -8.61
N GLY A 168 18.72 14.03 -9.39
CA GLY A 168 17.51 14.01 -10.21
C GLY A 168 17.44 12.89 -11.27
N TYR A 169 18.58 12.45 -11.81
CA TYR A 169 18.61 11.33 -12.76
C TYR A 169 18.26 10.00 -12.06
N ARG A 170 18.81 9.77 -10.87
CA ARG A 170 18.51 8.57 -10.08
C ARG A 170 17.10 8.59 -9.50
N GLN A 171 16.56 9.76 -9.14
CA GLN A 171 15.15 9.91 -8.80
C GLN A 171 14.24 9.40 -9.93
N LEU A 172 14.55 9.77 -11.19
CA LEU A 172 13.81 9.30 -12.36
C LEU A 172 13.95 7.79 -12.56
N LEU A 173 15.15 7.22 -12.39
CA LEU A 173 15.37 5.77 -12.44
C LEU A 173 14.59 5.01 -11.36
N TYR A 174 14.55 5.53 -10.13
CA TYR A 174 13.76 4.90 -9.07
C TYR A 174 12.26 5.02 -9.32
N ALA A 175 11.78 6.16 -9.82
CA ALA A 175 10.37 6.33 -10.17
C ALA A 175 9.94 5.37 -11.29
N THR A 176 10.76 5.24 -12.34
CA THR A 176 10.49 4.34 -13.47
C THR A 176 10.54 2.87 -13.07
N THR A 177 11.58 2.45 -12.33
CA THR A 177 11.66 1.07 -11.81
C THR A 177 10.53 0.74 -10.85
N GLY A 178 10.16 1.68 -9.98
CA GLY A 178 9.02 1.55 -9.08
C GLY A 178 7.70 1.38 -9.85
N PHE A 179 7.48 2.17 -10.90
CA PHE A 179 6.30 2.06 -11.75
C PHE A 179 6.23 0.71 -12.49
N ILE A 180 7.35 0.25 -13.05
CA ILE A 180 7.44 -1.06 -13.72
C ILE A 180 7.13 -2.18 -12.74
N LEU A 181 7.75 -2.19 -11.56
CA LEU A 181 7.48 -3.23 -10.56
C LEU A 181 6.05 -3.17 -10.03
N LEU A 182 5.49 -1.96 -9.86
CA LEU A 182 4.09 -1.79 -9.44
C LEU A 182 3.13 -2.40 -10.47
N SER A 183 3.42 -2.26 -11.77
CA SER A 183 2.59 -2.83 -12.83
C SER A 183 2.40 -4.36 -12.72
N LEU A 184 3.37 -5.07 -12.12
CA LEU A 184 3.29 -6.52 -11.89
C LEU A 184 2.19 -6.89 -10.87
N TYR A 185 1.82 -5.98 -9.97
CA TYR A 185 0.79 -6.21 -8.94
C TYR A 185 -0.63 -5.92 -9.43
N PHE A 186 -0.77 -5.14 -10.50
CA PHE A 186 -2.05 -4.66 -11.06
C PHE A 186 -2.30 -5.16 -12.48
N ASN A 187 -1.67 -6.26 -12.86
CA ASN A 187 -1.96 -6.86 -14.15
C ASN A 187 -3.44 -7.30 -14.18
N ASN A 188 -4.23 -6.75 -15.11
CA ASN A 188 -5.68 -6.94 -15.17
C ASN A 188 -6.02 -8.34 -15.69
N ILE A 189 -5.78 -9.35 -14.85
CA ILE A 189 -6.17 -10.73 -15.11
C ILE A 189 -7.60 -10.88 -14.57
N ASN A 190 -8.54 -11.13 -15.46
CA ASN A 190 -9.95 -11.29 -15.13
C ASN A 190 -10.23 -12.68 -14.54
N PHE A 191 -9.58 -13.02 -13.43
CA PHE A 191 -9.73 -14.30 -12.74
C PHE A 191 -9.53 -14.17 -11.24
N HIS A 192 -10.38 -14.84 -10.45
CA HIS A 192 -10.22 -14.89 -8.99
C HIS A 192 -9.01 -15.75 -8.63
N GLY A 193 -8.06 -15.19 -7.86
CA GLY A 193 -6.87 -15.92 -7.43
C GLY A 193 -5.74 -15.93 -8.47
N ALA A 194 -5.77 -15.04 -9.46
CA ALA A 194 -4.77 -14.92 -10.53
C ALA A 194 -3.32 -14.85 -10.04
N TYR A 195 -3.10 -14.37 -8.81
CA TYR A 195 -1.77 -14.16 -8.24
C TYR A 195 -1.27 -15.31 -7.35
N LYS A 196 -1.98 -16.44 -7.25
CA LYS A 196 -1.66 -17.51 -6.29
C LYS A 196 -0.19 -17.97 -6.37
N ASP A 197 0.31 -18.22 -7.57
CA ASP A 197 1.67 -18.73 -7.77
C ASP A 197 2.73 -17.62 -7.72
N SER A 198 2.36 -16.39 -8.11
CA SER A 198 3.26 -15.24 -8.11
C SER A 198 3.33 -14.49 -6.77
N ALA A 199 2.35 -14.66 -5.89
CA ALA A 199 2.26 -13.99 -4.59
C ALA A 199 3.54 -14.10 -3.74
N PRO A 200 4.20 -15.27 -3.58
CA PRO A 200 5.43 -15.35 -2.80
C PRO A 200 6.57 -14.54 -3.43
N VAL A 201 6.69 -14.55 -4.76
CA VAL A 201 7.72 -13.77 -5.47
C VAL A 201 7.48 -12.28 -5.29
N LEU A 202 6.24 -11.84 -5.41
CA LEU A 202 5.85 -10.45 -5.21
C LEU A 202 6.10 -10.01 -3.75
N ALA A 203 5.77 -10.84 -2.77
CA ALA A 203 6.08 -10.57 -1.36
C ALA A 203 7.59 -10.40 -1.12
N ILE A 204 8.44 -11.23 -1.74
CA ILE A 204 9.90 -11.10 -1.65
C ILE A 204 10.37 -9.76 -2.25
N ILE A 205 9.83 -9.36 -3.41
CA ILE A 205 10.18 -8.08 -4.04
C ILE A 205 9.84 -6.90 -3.11
N ALA A 206 8.65 -6.92 -2.50
CA ALA A 206 8.26 -5.90 -1.52
C ALA A 206 9.20 -5.89 -0.30
N LEU A 207 9.58 -7.06 0.22
CA LEU A 207 10.47 -7.18 1.38
C LEU A 207 11.90 -6.68 1.07
N VAL A 208 12.43 -7.02 -0.11
CA VAL A 208 13.74 -6.56 -0.59
C VAL A 208 13.77 -5.05 -0.81
N SER A 209 12.63 -4.42 -1.08
CA SER A 209 12.56 -2.96 -1.23
C SER A 209 12.76 -2.18 0.08
N CYS A 210 12.47 -2.79 1.25
CA CYS A 210 12.62 -2.16 2.56
C CYS A 210 14.06 -1.68 2.87
N PRO A 211 15.12 -2.51 2.76
CA PRO A 211 16.48 -2.06 3.03
C PRO A 211 17.02 -1.03 2.03
N LEU A 212 16.46 -0.95 0.82
CA LEU A 212 16.93 -0.01 -0.22
C LEU A 212 16.71 1.46 0.17
N VAL A 213 15.71 1.76 0.99
CA VAL A 213 15.45 3.10 1.54
C VAL A 213 16.66 3.61 2.35
N LEU A 214 17.36 2.71 3.06
CA LEU A 214 18.53 3.06 3.87
C LEU A 214 19.74 3.47 3.02
N PHE A 215 19.90 2.85 1.84
CA PHE A 215 20.99 3.19 0.91
C PHE A 215 20.85 4.60 0.35
N SER A 216 19.63 5.00 -0.03
CA SER A 216 19.37 6.37 -0.50
C SER A 216 19.61 7.39 0.63
N GLY A 217 19.14 7.08 1.84
CA GLY A 217 19.40 7.88 3.04
C GLY A 217 20.88 8.07 3.37
N TYR A 218 21.69 7.02 3.20
CA TYR A 218 23.14 7.09 3.40
C TYR A 218 23.84 7.99 2.38
N ARG A 219 23.43 7.93 1.10
CA ARG A 219 23.98 8.79 0.03
C ARG A 219 23.65 10.25 0.24
N LEU A 220 22.41 10.54 0.65
CA LEU A 220 21.99 11.90 1.00
C LEU A 220 22.87 12.49 2.12
N ASN A 221 23.25 11.66 3.10
CA ASN A 221 24.13 12.05 4.18
C ASN A 221 25.58 12.32 3.71
N LYS A 222 26.08 11.56 2.73
CA LYS A 222 27.40 11.79 2.12
C LYS A 222 27.46 13.01 1.21
N GLY A 223 26.32 13.55 0.77
CA GLY A 223 26.27 14.71 -0.12
C GLY A 223 26.71 14.42 -1.56
N GLU A 224 26.76 13.14 -1.95
CA GLU A 224 27.00 12.73 -3.34
C GLU A 224 25.87 13.29 -4.22
N ARG A 225 26.21 14.19 -5.15
CA ARG A 225 25.27 14.78 -6.12
C ARG A 225 25.12 13.89 -7.34
#